data_AF-A0A7C1D8Y3-F1
#
_entry.id   AF-A0A7C1D8Y3-F1
#
_cell.length_a   1.000
_cell.length_b   1.000
_cell.length_c   1.000
_cell.angle_alpha   90.00
_cell.angle_beta   90.00
_cell.angle_gamma   90.00
#
_symmetry.space_group_name_H-M   'P 1'
#
loop_
_entity.id
_entity.type
_entity.pdbx_description
1 polymer ?
#
loop_
_entity_poly.entity_id
_entity_poly.type
_entity_poly.pdbx_seq_one_letter_code
_entity_poly.pdbx_strand_id
1 'polypeptide(L)'
;MKIYHFFDNDWQSRMNINLSDTTAVMTEIASGTDTTALVIAAYLVTHPRGTSGAAYVQNWLGRRRFNSGRGRWGFIQRFQLPLDLPQKYKLIRLHFGGDRVVYPLRQFDRYGWELYYQSFSDHLAFLFAHELHHYRRHHLQLHPREGEQSANKWALQRAREHGFRVEGQKQRHNRSRIKISTLFRSHLSYDPYKKYRDLKTGDKILIQYDPRGRYQHKQALVLRPLRQNSRRIVIETDDGHRWRWPLEWVTPISGK
;
A
#
# COMPACT_ATOMS: atom_id res chain seq x y z
N MET A 1 7.51 -0.68 23.32
CA MET A 1 6.67 -1.41 22.36
C MET A 1 5.75 -2.37 23.10
N LYS A 2 4.47 -2.47 22.73
CA LYS A 2 3.57 -3.55 23.19
C LYS A 2 3.18 -4.45 22.02
N ILE A 3 3.21 -5.76 22.21
CA ILE A 3 2.88 -6.75 21.17
C ILE A 3 1.68 -7.58 21.63
N TYR A 4 0.66 -7.66 20.77
CA TYR A 4 -0.50 -8.52 20.96
C TYR A 4 -0.55 -9.57 19.87
N HIS A 5 -0.69 -10.83 20.27
CA HIS A 5 -0.84 -11.97 19.37
C HIS A 5 -2.30 -12.41 19.33
N PHE A 6 -2.80 -12.65 18.13
CA PHE A 6 -4.13 -13.16 17.86
C PHE A 6 -3.98 -14.36 16.95
N PHE A 7 -4.56 -15.51 17.31
CA PHE A 7 -4.30 -16.73 16.58
C PHE A 7 -5.49 -17.69 16.62
N ASP A 8 -5.55 -18.58 15.62
CA ASP A 8 -6.46 -19.72 15.58
C ASP A 8 -5.79 -20.95 16.21
N ASN A 9 -6.53 -21.95 16.69
CA ASN A 9 -6.00 -23.06 17.51
C ASN A 9 -4.82 -23.85 16.92
N ASP A 10 -4.64 -23.87 15.60
CA ASP A 10 -3.66 -24.70 14.89
C ASP A 10 -2.37 -23.96 14.46
N TRP A 11 -2.25 -22.68 14.81
CA TRP A 11 -1.24 -21.79 14.23
C TRP A 11 0.22 -22.24 14.47
N GLN A 12 0.52 -22.79 15.65
CA GLN A 12 1.88 -23.21 16.02
C GLN A 12 2.38 -24.32 15.10
N SER A 13 1.54 -25.33 14.86
CA SER A 13 1.87 -26.44 13.98
C SER A 13 2.07 -25.97 12.54
N ARG A 14 1.27 -24.99 12.08
CA ARG A 14 1.39 -24.46 10.71
C ARG A 14 2.64 -23.60 10.48
N MET A 15 2.99 -22.76 11.46
CA MET A 15 4.09 -21.80 11.32
C MET A 15 5.42 -22.33 11.88
N ASN A 16 5.39 -23.45 12.60
CA ASN A 16 6.54 -24.05 13.28
C ASN A 16 7.32 -23.04 14.13
N ILE A 17 6.60 -22.25 14.92
CA ILE A 17 7.14 -21.21 15.80
C ILE A 17 6.22 -21.03 17.02
N ASN A 18 6.79 -20.64 18.16
CA ASN A 18 6.03 -20.31 19.37
C ASN A 18 5.89 -18.78 19.56
N LEU A 19 5.10 -18.35 20.56
CA LEU A 19 4.81 -16.92 20.76
C LEU A 19 6.04 -16.15 21.26
N SER A 20 6.84 -16.77 22.13
CA SER A 20 8.07 -16.15 22.63
C SER A 20 9.04 -15.85 21.50
N ASP A 21 9.18 -16.76 20.53
CA ASP A 21 10.04 -16.58 19.36
C ASP A 21 9.51 -15.47 18.46
N THR A 22 8.20 -15.41 18.20
CA THR A 22 7.63 -14.30 17.42
C THR A 22 7.86 -12.94 18.10
N THR A 23 7.76 -12.90 19.43
CA THR A 23 8.02 -11.70 20.23
C THR A 23 9.50 -11.33 20.18
N ALA A 24 10.39 -12.32 20.30
CA ALA A 24 11.83 -12.14 20.24
C ALA A 24 12.26 -11.57 18.88
N VAL A 25 11.76 -12.14 17.77
CA VAL A 25 12.04 -11.64 16.41
C VAL A 25 11.64 -10.17 16.26
N MET A 26 10.44 -9.79 16.68
CA MET A 26 9.97 -8.40 16.58
C MET A 26 10.78 -7.46 17.49
N THR A 27 11.14 -7.92 18.69
CA THR A 27 11.95 -7.13 19.64
C THR A 27 13.36 -6.90 19.09
N GLU A 28 13.97 -7.94 18.54
CA GLU A 28 15.31 -7.91 17.94
C GLU A 28 15.36 -6.92 16.76
N ILE A 29 14.42 -7.03 15.82
CA ILE A 29 14.33 -6.13 14.66
C ILE A 29 14.10 -4.68 15.10
N ALA A 30 13.29 -4.46 16.15
CA ALA A 30 12.99 -3.14 16.69
C ALA A 30 14.12 -2.52 17.52
N SER A 31 15.17 -3.26 17.86
CA SER A 31 16.28 -2.79 18.69
C SER A 31 16.87 -1.46 18.17
N GLY A 32 17.21 -0.52 19.05
CA GLY A 32 17.73 0.78 18.63
C GLY A 32 16.74 1.69 17.88
N THR A 33 15.46 1.32 17.78
CA THR A 33 14.37 2.21 17.34
C THR A 33 13.50 2.60 18.53
N ASP A 34 13.18 3.89 18.67
CA ASP A 34 12.21 4.33 19.67
C ASP A 34 10.81 3.81 19.34
N THR A 35 10.38 2.80 20.08
CA THR A 35 9.10 2.11 19.93
C THR A 35 8.19 2.30 21.15
N THR A 36 8.41 3.34 21.94
CA THR A 36 7.62 3.64 23.15
C THR A 36 6.13 3.79 22.82
N ALA A 37 5.81 4.50 21.73
CA ALA A 37 4.45 4.72 21.24
C ALA A 37 3.86 3.55 20.41
N LEU A 38 4.66 2.53 20.10
CA LEU A 38 4.29 1.49 19.13
C LEU A 38 3.54 0.32 19.80
N VAL A 39 2.37 0.04 19.25
CA VAL A 39 1.61 -1.20 19.45
C VAL A 39 1.70 -2.04 18.18
N ILE A 40 1.93 -3.34 18.35
CA ILE A 40 1.89 -4.32 17.27
C ILE A 40 0.73 -5.28 17.53
N ALA A 41 -0.06 -5.53 16.49
CA ALA A 41 -1.07 -6.59 16.47
C ALA A 41 -0.68 -7.63 15.41
N ALA A 42 -0.23 -8.79 15.86
CA ALA A 42 0.18 -9.92 15.01
C ALA A 42 -0.95 -10.96 14.95
N TYR A 43 -1.50 -11.18 13.76
CA TYR A 43 -2.58 -12.13 13.50
C TYR A 43 -2.01 -13.36 12.79
N LEU A 44 -1.96 -14.50 13.49
CA LEU A 44 -1.49 -15.81 13.03
C LEU A 44 -2.69 -16.74 12.81
N VAL A 45 -3.34 -16.59 11.67
CA VAL A 45 -4.72 -17.09 11.44
C VAL A 45 -4.78 -18.03 10.23
N THR A 46 -5.86 -18.78 10.06
CA THR A 46 -6.09 -19.59 8.85
C THR A 46 -6.65 -18.73 7.71
N HIS A 47 -7.50 -17.76 8.06
CA HIS A 47 -8.12 -16.83 7.12
C HIS A 47 -8.02 -15.38 7.60
N PRO A 48 -7.90 -14.41 6.68
CA PRO A 48 -7.90 -14.52 5.22
C PRO A 48 -6.60 -15.09 4.61
N ARG A 49 -6.60 -15.41 3.31
CA ARG A 49 -5.40 -15.93 2.62
C ARG A 49 -4.29 -14.87 2.51
N GLY A 50 -3.05 -15.34 2.63
CA GLY A 50 -1.85 -14.58 2.31
C GLY A 50 -1.24 -13.86 3.52
N THR A 51 -0.12 -13.19 3.28
CA THR A 51 0.61 -12.44 4.30
C THR A 51 0.60 -10.95 3.96
N SER A 52 0.36 -10.09 4.96
CA SER A 52 0.36 -8.64 4.75
C SER A 52 0.65 -7.84 6.01
N GLY A 53 1.30 -6.68 5.83
CA GLY A 53 1.53 -5.68 6.85
C GLY A 53 0.75 -4.39 6.60
N ALA A 54 0.57 -3.59 7.66
CA ALA A 54 0.13 -2.21 7.57
C ALA A 54 0.54 -1.38 8.79
N ALA A 55 1.25 -0.28 8.55
CA ALA A 55 1.56 0.75 9.53
C ALA A 55 0.51 1.89 9.54
N TYR A 56 -0.24 2.00 10.64
CA TYR A 56 -1.18 3.08 10.94
C TYR A 56 -0.53 4.09 11.90
N VAL A 57 0.36 4.89 11.33
CA VAL A 57 1.34 5.65 12.13
C VAL A 57 1.26 7.16 11.94
N GLN A 58 0.54 7.64 10.94
CA GLN A 58 0.39 9.08 10.67
C GLN A 58 -0.41 9.80 11.76
N ASN A 59 -1.48 9.17 12.25
CA ASN A 59 -2.34 9.72 13.30
C ASN A 59 -2.16 8.93 14.60
N TRP A 60 -2.36 9.58 15.74
CA TRP A 60 -2.52 8.86 17.00
C TRP A 60 -3.83 8.08 16.98
N LEU A 61 -3.77 6.82 17.41
CA LEU A 61 -4.93 5.97 17.57
C LEU A 61 -5.27 5.86 19.05
N GLY A 62 -6.56 5.74 19.35
CA GLY A 62 -7.04 5.34 20.65
C GLY A 62 -7.79 4.01 20.56
N ARG A 63 -8.19 3.48 21.71
CA ARG A 63 -8.83 2.16 21.89
C ARG A 63 -9.90 1.82 20.84
N ARG A 64 -10.80 2.76 20.52
CA ARG A 64 -11.89 2.57 19.53
C ARG A 64 -11.42 2.33 18.09
N ARG A 65 -10.17 2.66 17.76
CA ARG A 65 -9.58 2.52 16.41
C ARG A 65 -8.65 1.30 16.29
N PHE A 66 -8.54 0.48 17.34
CA PHE A 66 -7.74 -0.74 17.30
C PHE A 66 -8.32 -1.78 16.33
N ASN A 67 -9.64 -1.93 16.30
CA ASN A 67 -10.32 -2.82 15.35
C ASN A 67 -10.71 -2.05 14.08
N SER A 68 -10.67 -2.75 12.95
CA SER A 68 -11.07 -2.26 11.63
C SER A 68 -12.28 -3.07 11.20
N GLY A 69 -13.46 -2.47 11.20
CA GLY A 69 -14.69 -3.18 10.83
C GLY A 69 -14.91 -3.38 9.33
N ARG A 70 -13.94 -3.00 8.47
CA ARG A 70 -14.09 -3.01 7.02
C ARG A 70 -12.79 -3.41 6.30
N GLY A 71 -12.94 -3.84 5.04
CA GLY A 71 -11.83 -4.13 4.12
C GLY A 71 -11.05 -5.40 4.45
N ARG A 72 -9.80 -5.48 3.98
CA ARG A 72 -8.91 -6.66 4.17
C ARG A 72 -8.66 -7.06 5.63
N TRP A 73 -8.96 -6.17 6.57
CA TRP A 73 -8.80 -6.37 8.01
C TRP A 73 -10.13 -6.65 8.72
N GLY A 74 -11.24 -6.82 8.01
CA GLY A 74 -12.56 -7.06 8.63
C GLY A 74 -12.60 -8.29 9.54
N PHE A 75 -11.79 -9.31 9.24
CA PHE A 75 -11.70 -10.53 10.04
C PHE A 75 -11.29 -10.29 11.50
N ILE A 76 -10.65 -9.15 11.82
CA ILE A 76 -10.16 -8.90 13.18
C ILE A 76 -11.29 -8.63 14.18
N GLN A 77 -12.52 -8.42 13.72
CA GLN A 77 -13.69 -8.23 14.58
C GLN A 77 -13.98 -9.42 15.50
N ARG A 78 -13.53 -10.63 15.14
CA ARG A 78 -13.70 -11.83 15.97
C ARG A 78 -12.80 -11.85 17.21
N PHE A 79 -11.76 -11.02 17.24
CA PHE A 79 -10.81 -10.99 18.35
C PHE A 79 -11.21 -9.94 19.39
N GLN A 80 -11.04 -10.31 20.66
CA GLN A 80 -11.28 -9.39 21.76
C GLN A 80 -10.22 -8.29 21.78
N LEU A 81 -10.66 -7.10 22.18
CA LEU A 81 -9.81 -5.93 22.30
C LEU A 81 -8.92 -6.06 23.56
N PRO A 82 -7.58 -5.94 23.45
CA PRO A 82 -6.73 -6.07 24.63
C PRO A 82 -7.08 -5.06 25.71
N LEU A 83 -7.17 -5.51 26.96
CA LEU A 83 -7.65 -4.69 28.07
C LEU A 83 -6.66 -3.58 28.43
N ASP A 84 -5.37 -3.86 28.31
CA ASP A 84 -4.25 -2.99 28.70
C ASP A 84 -3.72 -2.11 27.55
N LEU A 85 -4.52 -1.87 26.51
CA LEU A 85 -4.17 -0.97 25.42
C LEU A 85 -3.88 0.46 25.93
N PRO A 86 -2.76 1.08 25.51
CA PRO A 86 -2.48 2.48 25.83
C PRO A 86 -3.58 3.43 25.35
N GLN A 87 -3.76 4.55 26.05
CA GLN A 87 -4.77 5.55 25.68
C GLN A 87 -4.51 6.15 24.29
N LYS A 88 -3.23 6.35 23.94
CA LYS A 88 -2.76 6.80 22.63
C LYS A 88 -1.60 5.93 22.18
N TYR A 89 -1.63 5.49 20.93
CA TYR A 89 -0.57 4.67 20.34
C TYR A 89 -0.49 4.83 18.82
N LYS A 90 0.59 4.32 18.25
CA LYS A 90 0.76 4.02 16.83
C LYS A 90 0.62 2.52 16.62
N LEU A 91 0.09 2.09 15.49
CA LEU A 91 -0.23 0.68 15.28
C LEU A 91 0.46 0.12 14.04
N ILE A 92 1.13 -1.02 14.19
CA ILE A 92 1.47 -1.91 13.09
C ILE A 92 0.57 -3.14 13.20
N ARG A 93 -0.10 -3.51 12.10
CA ARG A 93 -0.81 -4.78 11.97
C ARG A 93 -0.02 -5.70 11.06
N LEU A 94 0.21 -6.92 11.52
CA LEU A 94 0.83 -8.00 10.75
C LEU A 94 -0.16 -9.14 10.64
N HIS A 95 -0.34 -9.68 9.45
CA HIS A 95 -1.23 -10.81 9.20
C HIS A 95 -0.46 -11.89 8.45
N PHE A 96 -0.46 -13.08 9.02
CA PHE A 96 0.06 -14.31 8.43
C PHE A 96 -1.09 -15.31 8.36
N GLY A 97 -1.70 -15.41 7.18
CA GLY A 97 -2.85 -16.26 6.93
C GLY A 97 -2.64 -17.23 5.78
N GLY A 98 -3.59 -18.15 5.61
CA GLY A 98 -3.55 -19.23 4.64
C GLY A 98 -3.36 -20.60 5.29
N ASP A 99 -3.84 -21.62 4.58
CA ASP A 99 -3.97 -22.97 5.16
C ASP A 99 -2.61 -23.66 5.31
N ARG A 100 -1.65 -23.42 4.40
CA ARG A 100 -0.26 -23.89 4.50
C ARG A 100 0.70 -23.00 3.73
N VAL A 101 1.45 -22.15 4.44
CA VAL A 101 2.66 -21.53 3.89
C VAL A 101 3.81 -22.49 4.15
N VAL A 102 4.40 -23.05 3.09
CA VAL A 102 5.56 -23.93 3.21
C VAL A 102 6.81 -23.09 3.03
N TYR A 103 7.74 -23.22 3.98
CA TYR A 103 9.07 -22.63 3.90
C TYR A 103 10.07 -23.69 3.41
N PRO A 104 11.08 -23.30 2.60
CA PRO A 104 11.39 -21.95 2.19
C PRO A 104 10.37 -21.35 1.21
N LEU A 105 10.09 -20.05 1.34
CA LEU A 105 9.05 -19.35 0.59
C LEU A 105 9.68 -18.33 -0.35
N ARG A 106 9.25 -18.33 -1.62
CA ARG A 106 9.56 -17.28 -2.58
C ARG A 106 8.30 -16.48 -2.90
N GLN A 107 8.37 -15.16 -2.81
CA GLN A 107 7.24 -14.26 -3.01
C GLN A 107 7.62 -13.08 -3.90
N PHE A 108 6.73 -12.73 -4.82
CA PHE A 108 6.81 -11.49 -5.59
C PHE A 108 5.89 -10.45 -4.98
N ASP A 109 6.42 -9.25 -4.74
CA ASP A 109 5.60 -8.13 -4.32
C ASP A 109 5.12 -7.30 -5.52
N ARG A 110 4.12 -6.44 -5.26
CA ARG A 110 3.56 -5.53 -6.30
C ARG A 110 4.53 -4.45 -6.76
N TYR A 111 5.69 -4.32 -6.12
CA TYR A 111 6.71 -3.31 -6.36
C TYR A 111 7.91 -3.86 -7.14
N GLY A 112 7.81 -5.11 -7.62
CA GLY A 112 8.81 -5.77 -8.45
C GLY A 112 9.97 -6.36 -7.66
N TRP A 113 9.80 -6.63 -6.36
CA TRP A 113 10.76 -7.41 -5.59
C TRP A 113 10.42 -8.88 -5.64
N GLU A 114 11.44 -9.70 -5.85
CA GLU A 114 11.43 -11.12 -5.54
C GLU A 114 12.11 -11.29 -4.19
N LEU A 115 11.38 -11.85 -3.23
CA LEU A 115 11.82 -12.08 -1.86
C LEU A 115 11.84 -13.58 -1.61
N TYR A 116 12.83 -14.02 -0.84
CA TYR A 116 13.02 -15.41 -0.47
C TYR A 116 13.31 -15.51 1.02
N TYR A 117 12.54 -16.37 1.70
CA TYR A 117 12.55 -16.56 3.14
C TYR A 117 12.83 -18.03 3.45
N GLN A 118 13.84 -18.32 4.26
CA GLN A 118 14.16 -19.70 4.64
C GLN A 118 13.18 -20.27 5.66
N SER A 119 12.62 -19.42 6.52
CA SER A 119 11.71 -19.80 7.60
C SER A 119 10.60 -18.77 7.81
N PHE A 120 9.61 -19.12 8.65
CA PHE A 120 8.61 -18.16 9.11
C PHE A 120 9.24 -16.98 9.86
N SER A 121 10.25 -17.22 10.69
CA SER A 121 10.96 -16.17 11.42
C SER A 121 11.60 -15.14 10.47
N ASP A 122 12.18 -15.60 9.36
CA ASP A 122 12.74 -14.70 8.33
C ASP A 122 11.67 -13.85 7.67
N HIS A 123 10.51 -14.45 7.37
CA HIS A 123 9.38 -13.74 6.78
C HIS A 123 8.77 -12.73 7.76
N LEU A 124 8.63 -13.10 9.04
CA LEU A 124 8.18 -12.21 10.10
C LEU A 124 9.15 -11.04 10.27
N ALA A 125 10.44 -11.32 10.36
CA ALA A 125 11.48 -10.31 10.51
C ALA A 125 11.43 -9.28 9.37
N PHE A 126 11.39 -9.76 8.12
CA PHE A 126 11.30 -8.87 6.96
C PHE A 126 10.02 -8.04 6.95
N LEU A 127 8.85 -8.67 7.12
CA LEU A 127 7.58 -7.97 7.04
C LEU A 127 7.45 -6.93 8.16
N PHE A 128 7.85 -7.29 9.37
CA PHE A 128 7.85 -6.35 10.48
C PHE A 128 8.82 -5.20 10.26
N ALA A 129 10.05 -5.47 9.79
CA ALA A 129 11.00 -4.43 9.46
C ALA A 129 10.43 -3.48 8.38
N HIS A 130 9.75 -4.01 7.36
CA HIS A 130 9.10 -3.16 6.34
C HIS A 130 8.10 -2.17 6.96
N GLU A 131 7.21 -2.66 7.83
CA GLU A 131 6.23 -1.79 8.49
C GLU A 131 6.87 -0.87 9.53
N LEU A 132 7.93 -1.32 10.20
CA LEU A 132 8.69 -0.52 11.14
C LEU A 132 9.41 0.64 10.44
N HIS A 133 9.86 0.46 9.20
CA HIS A 133 10.36 1.56 8.38
C HIS A 133 9.31 2.66 8.21
N HIS A 134 8.07 2.30 7.89
CA HIS A 134 6.97 3.27 7.75
C HIS A 134 6.68 3.99 9.07
N TYR A 135 6.74 3.26 10.20
CA TYR A 135 6.67 3.88 11.54
C TYR A 135 7.79 4.88 11.77
N ARG A 136 9.05 4.50 11.54
CA ARG A 136 10.22 5.39 11.68
C ARG A 136 10.07 6.64 10.81
N ARG A 137 9.59 6.45 9.58
CA ARG A 137 9.39 7.55 8.64
C ARG A 137 8.32 8.54 9.09
N HIS A 138 7.14 8.04 9.42
CA HIS A 138 5.98 8.91 9.64
C HIS A 138 5.83 9.38 11.08
N HIS A 139 6.29 8.59 12.06
CA HIS A 139 6.18 8.95 13.47
C HIS A 139 7.44 9.62 13.99
N LEU A 140 8.62 9.02 13.73
CA LEU A 140 9.91 9.55 14.20
C LEU A 140 10.51 10.57 13.23
N GLN A 141 9.85 10.83 12.09
CA GLN A 141 10.27 11.79 11.06
C GLN A 141 11.66 11.48 10.47
N LEU A 142 12.10 10.22 10.55
CA LEU A 142 13.34 9.78 9.93
C LEU A 142 13.14 9.57 8.42
N HIS A 143 14.20 9.69 7.63
CA HIS A 143 14.15 9.35 6.19
C HIS A 143 12.98 9.99 5.40
N PRO A 144 12.75 11.31 5.55
CA PRO A 144 11.70 11.97 4.80
C PRO A 144 11.96 11.80 3.29
N ARG A 145 10.91 11.47 2.53
CA ARG A 145 10.90 11.14 1.07
C ARG A 145 11.17 9.69 0.70
N GLU A 146 11.54 8.84 1.63
CA GLU A 146 11.64 7.39 1.36
C GLU A 146 10.25 6.76 1.15
N GLY A 147 10.16 5.68 0.40
CA GLY A 147 8.89 5.01 0.07
C GLY A 147 9.00 3.49 0.15
N GLU A 148 8.06 2.78 -0.46
CA GLU A 148 7.96 1.30 -0.36
C GLU A 148 9.22 0.57 -0.82
N GLN A 149 9.92 1.13 -1.81
CA GLN A 149 11.19 0.58 -2.31
C GLN A 149 12.32 0.72 -1.28
N SER A 150 12.38 1.87 -0.60
CA SER A 150 13.33 2.10 0.48
C SER A 150 12.97 1.26 1.71
N ALA A 151 11.68 1.08 1.99
CA ALA A 151 11.20 0.21 3.04
C ALA A 151 11.64 -1.24 2.80
N ASN A 152 11.47 -1.79 1.59
CA ASN A 152 11.95 -3.13 1.25
C ASN A 152 13.48 -3.24 1.39
N LYS A 153 14.22 -2.24 0.89
CA LYS A 153 15.69 -2.22 0.99
C LYS A 153 16.15 -2.18 2.45
N TRP A 154 15.53 -1.32 3.25
CA TRP A 154 15.83 -1.19 4.67
C TRP A 154 15.47 -2.47 5.42
N ALA A 155 14.30 -3.05 5.15
CA ALA A 155 13.86 -4.30 5.77
C ALA A 155 14.81 -5.46 5.49
N LEU A 156 15.29 -5.57 4.24
CA LEU A 156 16.27 -6.58 3.86
C LEU A 156 17.60 -6.41 4.60
N GLN A 157 18.13 -5.18 4.61
CA GLN A 157 19.36 -4.86 5.34
C GLN A 157 19.19 -5.16 6.82
N ARG A 158 18.08 -4.70 7.42
CA ARG A 158 17.79 -4.85 8.84
C ARG A 158 17.66 -6.31 9.26
N ALA A 159 16.92 -7.11 8.50
CA ALA A 159 16.79 -8.53 8.76
C ALA A 159 18.17 -9.22 8.75
N ARG A 160 19.03 -8.90 7.78
CA ARG A 160 20.38 -9.47 7.68
C ARG A 160 21.31 -9.03 8.81
N GLU A 161 21.26 -7.77 9.22
CA GLU A 161 22.02 -7.25 10.36
C GLU A 161 21.73 -8.04 11.65
N HIS A 162 20.50 -8.54 11.80
CA HIS A 162 20.06 -9.36 12.93
C HIS A 162 20.12 -10.87 12.67
N GLY A 163 20.86 -11.31 11.64
CA GLY A 163 21.12 -12.73 11.38
C GLY A 163 19.99 -13.50 10.69
N PHE A 164 18.91 -12.83 10.26
CA PHE A 164 17.83 -13.47 9.52
C PHE A 164 18.23 -13.74 8.06
N ARG A 165 17.80 -14.89 7.54
CA ARG A 165 18.14 -15.39 6.20
C ARG A 165 17.08 -14.94 5.20
N VAL A 166 17.09 -13.64 4.91
CA VAL A 166 16.23 -13.02 3.91
C VAL A 166 17.06 -12.64 2.69
N GLU A 167 16.60 -13.11 1.53
CA GLU A 167 17.12 -12.70 0.24
C GLU A 167 16.07 -11.88 -0.49
N GLY A 168 16.51 -10.83 -1.16
CA GLY A 168 15.63 -9.92 -1.84
C GLY A 168 16.36 -9.25 -2.98
N GLN A 169 15.78 -9.34 -4.17
CA GLN A 169 16.26 -8.62 -5.33
C GLN A 169 15.12 -7.88 -5.99
N LYS A 170 15.37 -6.61 -6.29
CA LYS A 170 14.49 -5.87 -7.18
C LYS A 170 14.69 -6.43 -8.58
N GLN A 171 13.67 -7.10 -9.10
CA GLN A 171 13.66 -7.50 -10.48
C GLN A 171 13.67 -6.22 -11.32
N ARG A 172 14.81 -5.99 -11.98
CA ARG A 172 14.83 -5.05 -13.09
C ARG A 172 13.85 -5.66 -14.08
N HIS A 173 12.67 -5.06 -14.26
CA HIS A 173 11.86 -5.39 -15.41
C HIS A 173 12.79 -5.25 -16.62
N ASN A 174 13.18 -6.38 -17.18
CA ASN A 174 13.86 -6.43 -18.45
C ASN A 174 12.86 -5.85 -19.45
N ARG A 175 12.94 -4.53 -19.66
CA ARG A 175 12.27 -3.85 -20.79
C ARG A 175 12.64 -4.53 -22.12
N SER A 176 13.69 -5.34 -22.14
CA SER A 176 14.18 -6.19 -23.23
C SER A 176 13.37 -7.47 -23.50
N ARG A 177 12.30 -7.78 -22.76
CA ARG A 177 11.34 -8.85 -23.12
C ARG A 177 9.94 -8.35 -23.50
N ILE A 178 9.81 -7.04 -23.75
CA ILE A 178 8.81 -6.53 -24.71
C ILE A 178 9.48 -6.57 -26.09
N LYS A 179 9.79 -7.77 -26.58
CA LYS A 179 10.26 -7.97 -27.95
C LYS A 179 9.04 -8.13 -28.86
N ILE A 180 8.82 -7.11 -29.68
CA ILE A 180 8.20 -7.15 -31.02
C ILE A 180 6.66 -7.28 -31.08
N SER A 181 5.95 -7.79 -30.07
CA SER A 181 4.46 -7.87 -30.18
C SER A 181 3.72 -6.55 -29.96
N THR A 182 4.36 -5.53 -29.37
CA THR A 182 3.72 -4.24 -29.06
C THR A 182 3.99 -3.17 -30.13
N LEU A 183 5.08 -3.29 -30.89
CA LEU A 183 5.33 -2.42 -32.05
C LEU A 183 4.36 -2.73 -33.22
N PHE A 184 3.80 -3.95 -33.27
CA PHE A 184 2.75 -4.31 -34.23
C PHE A 184 1.30 -4.09 -33.74
N ARG A 185 1.09 -3.67 -32.48
CA ARG A 185 -0.27 -3.35 -31.96
C ARG A 185 -0.52 -1.87 -31.72
N SER A 186 0.51 -1.02 -31.70
CA SER A 186 0.35 0.43 -31.55
C SER A 186 -0.23 1.13 -32.79
N HIS A 187 -0.46 0.40 -33.89
CA HIS A 187 -1.18 0.93 -35.05
C HIS A 187 -2.70 0.67 -35.05
N LEU A 188 -3.26 0.00 -34.04
CA LEU A 188 -4.70 -0.34 -34.02
C LEU A 188 -5.41 -0.20 -32.65
N SER A 189 -4.80 0.41 -31.63
CA SER A 189 -5.56 0.75 -30.41
C SER A 189 -6.30 2.07 -30.61
N TYR A 190 -7.60 2.00 -30.86
CA TYR A 190 -8.51 3.14 -30.82
C TYR A 190 -8.42 3.85 -29.46
N ASP A 191 -7.87 5.07 -29.42
CA ASP A 191 -7.97 5.95 -28.24
C ASP A 191 -9.27 6.75 -28.34
N PRO A 192 -10.33 6.41 -27.58
CA PRO A 192 -11.61 7.11 -27.62
C PRO A 192 -11.47 8.59 -27.19
N TYR A 193 -10.37 8.93 -26.52
CA TYR A 193 -10.11 10.27 -26.01
C TYR A 193 -9.04 11.01 -26.82
N LYS A 194 -8.69 10.55 -28.03
CA LYS A 194 -7.73 11.22 -28.91
C LYS A 194 -8.05 12.70 -29.11
N LYS A 195 -9.34 13.04 -29.26
CA LYS A 195 -9.83 14.42 -29.43
C LYS A 195 -9.53 15.38 -28.26
N TYR A 196 -9.18 14.87 -27.08
CA TYR A 196 -8.82 15.68 -25.90
C TYR A 196 -7.31 15.82 -25.72
N ARG A 197 -6.49 15.13 -26.54
CA ARG A 197 -5.02 15.10 -26.38
C ARG A 197 -4.37 16.41 -26.76
N ASP A 198 -4.97 17.14 -27.68
CA ASP A 198 -4.47 18.42 -28.17
C ASP A 198 -4.89 19.59 -27.26
N LEU A 199 -5.70 19.34 -26.23
CA LEU A 199 -6.12 20.38 -25.28
C LEU A 199 -4.94 20.88 -24.45
N LYS A 200 -4.72 22.19 -24.53
CA LYS A 200 -3.73 22.95 -23.77
C LYS A 200 -4.37 23.64 -22.57
N THR A 201 -3.51 24.13 -21.69
CA THR A 201 -3.96 24.99 -20.59
C THR A 201 -4.59 26.25 -21.16
N GLY A 202 -5.78 26.62 -20.67
CA GLY A 202 -6.56 27.75 -21.14
C GLY A 202 -7.62 27.40 -22.18
N ASP A 203 -7.58 26.21 -22.78
CA ASP A 203 -8.61 25.78 -23.73
C ASP A 203 -9.95 25.62 -23.04
N LYS A 204 -11.04 25.81 -23.80
CA LYS A 204 -12.41 25.69 -23.29
C LYS A 204 -13.00 24.32 -23.59
N ILE A 205 -13.71 23.77 -22.63
CA ILE A 205 -14.52 22.56 -22.79
C ILE A 205 -15.95 22.82 -22.35
N LEU A 206 -16.89 22.08 -22.94
CA LEU A 206 -18.29 22.07 -22.56
C LEU A 206 -18.56 20.89 -21.65
N ILE A 207 -19.23 21.15 -20.53
CA ILE A 207 -19.74 20.14 -19.62
C ILE A 207 -21.07 19.61 -20.18
N GLN A 208 -21.12 18.35 -20.59
CA GLN A 208 -22.34 17.74 -21.15
C GLN A 208 -23.18 17.02 -20.10
N TYR A 209 -22.51 16.44 -19.10
CA TYR A 209 -23.17 15.69 -18.04
C TYR A 209 -22.62 16.08 -16.67
N ASP A 210 -23.52 16.44 -15.76
CA ASP A 210 -23.24 16.60 -14.33
C ASP A 210 -24.35 15.88 -13.57
N PRO A 211 -24.06 14.82 -12.81
CA PRO A 211 -25.09 14.10 -12.06
C PRO A 211 -25.79 14.97 -11.00
N ARG A 212 -25.22 16.13 -10.66
CA ARG A 212 -25.82 17.10 -9.72
C ARG A 212 -26.43 18.32 -10.41
N GLY A 213 -26.36 18.41 -11.75
CA GLY A 213 -26.93 19.50 -12.53
C GLY A 213 -26.35 20.90 -12.24
N ARG A 214 -25.19 21.01 -11.59
CA ARG A 214 -24.62 22.31 -11.17
C ARG A 214 -23.98 23.05 -12.33
N TYR A 215 -23.30 22.31 -13.19
CA TYR A 215 -22.50 22.86 -14.28
C TYR A 215 -22.92 22.34 -15.66
N GLN A 216 -24.05 21.64 -15.75
CA GLN A 216 -24.51 21.06 -17.01
C GLN A 216 -24.66 22.15 -18.09
N HIS A 217 -24.12 21.91 -19.29
CA HIS A 217 -24.04 22.84 -20.42
C HIS A 217 -23.20 24.11 -20.18
N LYS A 218 -22.45 24.20 -19.07
CA LYS A 218 -21.51 25.30 -18.84
C LYS A 218 -20.15 25.05 -19.48
N GLN A 219 -19.45 26.14 -19.79
CA GLN A 219 -18.06 26.09 -20.23
C GLN A 219 -17.12 26.05 -19.02
N ALA A 220 -16.00 25.35 -19.17
CA ALA A 220 -14.93 25.31 -18.19
C ALA A 220 -13.56 25.42 -18.88
N LEU A 221 -12.58 25.97 -18.17
CA LEU A 221 -11.21 26.14 -18.65
C LEU A 221 -10.36 24.94 -18.29
N VAL A 222 -9.56 24.45 -19.23
CA VAL A 222 -8.59 23.39 -18.99
C VAL A 222 -7.41 23.97 -18.20
N LEU A 223 -7.15 23.42 -17.01
CA LEU A 223 -6.05 23.88 -16.17
C LEU A 223 -4.73 23.15 -16.44
N ARG A 224 -4.78 21.95 -17.03
CA ARG A 224 -3.59 21.13 -17.34
C ARG A 224 -3.80 20.27 -18.57
N PRO A 225 -2.78 20.12 -19.45
CA PRO A 225 -2.84 19.19 -20.57
C PRO A 225 -3.02 17.74 -20.09
N LEU A 226 -3.63 16.92 -20.94
CA LEU A 226 -3.87 15.52 -20.63
C LEU A 226 -2.59 14.67 -20.70
N ARG A 227 -2.37 13.86 -19.67
CA ARG A 227 -1.36 12.79 -19.71
C ARG A 227 -1.85 11.61 -20.57
N GLN A 228 -0.93 10.90 -21.22
CA GLN A 228 -1.19 9.82 -22.19
C GLN A 228 -2.24 8.77 -21.78
N ASN A 229 -2.45 8.50 -20.49
CA ASN A 229 -3.44 7.51 -20.01
C ASN A 229 -4.53 8.11 -19.09
N SER A 230 -4.68 9.44 -19.06
CA SER A 230 -5.70 10.08 -18.22
C SER A 230 -7.09 9.90 -18.82
N ARG A 231 -8.04 9.43 -17.99
CA ARG A 231 -9.48 9.41 -18.29
C ARG A 231 -10.24 10.60 -17.68
N ARG A 232 -9.50 11.52 -17.05
CA ARG A 232 -10.04 12.72 -16.40
C ARG A 232 -9.25 13.96 -16.78
N ILE A 233 -9.94 15.08 -16.91
CA ILE A 233 -9.37 16.40 -17.17
C ILE A 233 -9.47 17.26 -15.92
N VAL A 234 -8.52 18.18 -15.73
CA VAL A 234 -8.54 19.16 -14.64
C VAL A 234 -9.08 20.47 -15.21
N ILE A 235 -10.20 20.95 -14.67
CA ILE A 235 -10.90 22.13 -15.19
C ILE A 235 -11.21 23.15 -14.10
N GLU A 236 -11.44 24.39 -14.52
CA GLU A 236 -11.95 25.48 -13.70
C GLU A 236 -13.29 25.97 -14.25
N THR A 237 -14.31 26.03 -13.39
CA THR A 237 -15.65 26.55 -13.71
C THR A 237 -15.71 28.08 -13.58
N ASP A 238 -16.79 28.69 -14.05
CA ASP A 238 -17.03 30.15 -14.03
C ASP A 238 -17.01 30.75 -12.62
N ASP A 239 -17.38 29.97 -11.62
CA ASP A 239 -17.31 30.30 -10.19
C ASP A 239 -15.90 30.14 -9.57
N GLY A 240 -14.88 29.85 -10.37
CA GLY A 240 -13.49 29.67 -9.92
C GLY A 240 -13.22 28.33 -9.23
N HIS A 241 -14.19 27.41 -9.16
CA HIS A 241 -13.96 26.10 -8.59
C HIS A 241 -13.18 25.17 -9.52
N ARG A 242 -12.29 24.37 -8.91
CA ARG A 242 -11.40 23.44 -9.62
C ARG A 242 -11.85 22.01 -9.46
N TRP A 243 -11.99 21.31 -10.58
CA TRP A 243 -12.52 19.95 -10.60
C TRP A 243 -11.65 18.99 -11.40
N ARG A 244 -11.78 17.69 -11.08
CA ARG A 244 -11.25 16.59 -11.89
C ARG A 244 -12.41 15.81 -12.48
N TRP A 245 -12.64 15.98 -13.77
CA TRP A 245 -13.85 15.53 -14.44
C TRP A 245 -13.60 14.37 -15.41
N PRO A 246 -14.50 13.37 -15.47
CA PRO A 246 -14.44 12.33 -16.50
C PRO A 246 -14.51 12.92 -17.90
N LEU A 247 -13.65 12.43 -18.81
CA LEU A 247 -13.65 12.87 -20.20
C LEU A 247 -14.95 12.56 -20.94
N GLU A 248 -15.66 11.52 -20.52
CA GLU A 248 -16.97 11.13 -21.05
C GLU A 248 -18.06 12.18 -20.77
N TRP A 249 -17.83 13.10 -19.82
CA TRP A 249 -18.83 14.08 -19.40
C TRP A 249 -18.60 15.44 -20.04
N VAL A 250 -17.56 15.58 -20.85
CA VAL A 250 -17.15 16.85 -21.44
C VAL A 250 -16.88 16.70 -22.91
N THR A 251 -17.04 17.77 -23.67
CA THR A 251 -16.65 17.83 -25.07
C THR A 251 -15.78 19.06 -25.31
N PRO A 252 -14.66 18.94 -26.05
CA PRO A 252 -13.85 20.10 -26.42
C PRO A 252 -14.71 21.10 -27.19
N ILE A 253 -14.63 22.37 -26.84
CA ILE A 253 -15.20 23.42 -27.67
C ILE A 253 -14.10 23.73 -28.69
N SER A 254 -14.21 23.18 -29.89
CA SER A 254 -13.25 23.47 -30.96
C SER A 254 -13.25 24.97 -31.24
N GLY A 255 -12.28 25.68 -30.66
CA GLY A 255 -11.83 26.96 -31.19
C GLY A 255 -11.01 26.67 -32.44
N LYS A 256 -11.23 27.44 -33.50
CA LYS A 256 -10.35 27.44 -34.68
C LYS A 256 -8.89 27.61 -34.29
#